data_AF-A0A2A4RSN3-F1
#
_entry.id   AF-A0A2A4RSN3-F1
#
_cell.length_a   1.000
_cell.length_b   1.000
_cell.length_c   1.000
_cell.angle_alpha   90.00
_cell.angle_beta   90.00
_cell.angle_gamma   90.00
#
_symmetry.space_group_name_H-M   'P 1'
#
loop_
_entity.id
_entity.type
_entity.pdbx_description
1 polymer ?
#
loop_
_entity_poly.entity_id
_entity_poly.type
_entity_poly.pdbx_seq_one_letter_code
_entity_poly.pdbx_strand_id
1 'polypeptide(L)'
;MPQPHQRTPLPPLRLMLLAVFTLALAGCFHSDDDPAPVPVPDANPTGYYTNSGFVDVKAGDNSTQRLVQNIQGMVHNGQLMLLGDAEHLTYVGTFTVTGNDLSGTVTVYEADVMVQKDVPLSGVITEGSKITGTLGGSGVANGTFQLDYATDNGPVDMAMVARLLSWEPVAQSPPDIPFLSVSDIAVPIPNVGTATSGNNIFEGCNFNGRMEPIAGTHLYTVSVTMDNCNGMGTGVDTIPTYTGLISVRGTDRLILVLTNGAYDFSGEYKEQ
;
A
#
# COMPACT_ATOMS: atom_id res chain seq x y z
N MET A 1 -95.60 7.70 -45.87
CA MET A 1 -94.58 6.78 -46.41
C MET A 1 -93.26 7.11 -45.74
N PRO A 2 -92.74 6.26 -44.84
CA PRO A 2 -91.46 6.50 -44.16
C PRO A 2 -90.28 5.92 -44.97
N GLN A 3 -89.16 6.64 -44.95
CA GLN A 3 -87.91 6.28 -45.64
C GLN A 3 -87.17 5.09 -44.97
N PRO A 4 -86.38 4.31 -45.73
CA PRO A 4 -85.60 3.20 -45.20
C PRO A 4 -84.28 3.68 -44.57
N HIS A 5 -83.98 3.19 -43.36
CA HIS A 5 -82.68 3.37 -42.71
C HIS A 5 -81.62 2.48 -43.35
N GLN A 6 -80.58 3.10 -43.93
CA GLN A 6 -79.34 2.44 -44.32
C GLN A 6 -78.54 2.03 -43.07
N ARG A 7 -78.19 0.74 -42.98
CA ARG A 7 -77.19 0.23 -42.05
C ARG A 7 -75.81 0.32 -42.69
N THR A 8 -74.89 1.04 -42.06
CA THR A 8 -73.46 1.04 -42.38
C THR A 8 -72.79 -0.24 -41.85
N PRO A 9 -71.93 -0.91 -42.64
CA PRO A 9 -71.16 -2.05 -42.16
C PRO A 9 -69.96 -1.59 -41.31
N LEU A 10 -69.78 -2.20 -40.13
CA LEU A 10 -68.57 -2.05 -39.31
C LEU A 10 -67.36 -2.71 -40.00
N PRO A 11 -66.17 -2.08 -39.98
CA PRO A 11 -64.95 -2.70 -40.46
C PRO A 11 -64.43 -3.78 -39.48
N PRO A 12 -63.63 -4.76 -39.95
CA PRO A 12 -63.25 -5.94 -39.19
C PRO A 12 -62.12 -5.63 -38.19
N LEU A 13 -62.47 -5.08 -37.03
CA LEU A 13 -61.53 -4.77 -35.94
C LEU A 13 -60.93 -6.03 -35.26
N ARG A 14 -61.46 -7.23 -35.54
CA ARG A 14 -61.05 -8.48 -34.87
C ARG A 14 -59.81 -9.14 -35.46
N LEU A 15 -59.43 -8.85 -36.71
CA LEU A 15 -58.22 -9.42 -37.31
C LEU A 15 -56.93 -8.66 -36.94
N MET A 16 -57.05 -7.37 -36.60
CA MET A 16 -55.88 -6.53 -36.33
C MET A 16 -55.33 -6.75 -34.90
N LEU A 17 -56.18 -7.12 -33.93
CA LEU A 17 -55.73 -7.40 -32.56
C LEU A 17 -54.96 -8.74 -32.43
N LEU A 18 -55.20 -9.69 -33.35
CA LEU A 18 -54.51 -10.99 -33.32
C LEU A 18 -53.10 -10.92 -33.92
N ALA A 19 -52.84 -9.97 -34.84
CA ALA A 19 -51.53 -9.77 -35.44
C ALA A 19 -50.54 -9.00 -34.53
N VAL A 20 -51.02 -8.25 -33.54
CA VAL A 20 -50.15 -7.52 -32.61
C VAL A 20 -49.62 -8.43 -31.48
N PHE A 21 -50.38 -9.46 -31.10
CA PHE A 21 -49.94 -10.43 -30.07
C PHE A 21 -48.87 -11.41 -30.56
N THR A 22 -48.78 -11.68 -31.87
CA THR A 22 -47.74 -12.56 -32.42
C THR A 22 -46.40 -11.85 -32.69
N LEU A 23 -46.39 -10.51 -32.78
CA LEU A 23 -45.17 -9.72 -32.97
C LEU A 23 -44.50 -9.26 -31.66
N ALA A 24 -45.22 -9.27 -30.53
CA ALA A 24 -44.64 -8.94 -29.22
C ALA A 24 -44.00 -10.13 -28.49
N LEU A 25 -44.11 -11.35 -29.03
CA LEU A 25 -43.52 -12.58 -28.50
C LEU A 25 -42.46 -13.19 -29.44
N ALA A 26 -41.79 -12.37 -30.25
CA ALA A 26 -40.46 -12.76 -30.73
C ALA A 26 -39.54 -12.78 -29.51
N GLY A 27 -39.38 -13.98 -28.95
CA GLY A 27 -38.66 -14.22 -27.71
C GLY A 27 -37.30 -13.56 -27.71
N CYS A 28 -37.03 -12.81 -26.64
CA CYS A 28 -35.69 -12.73 -26.07
C CYS A 28 -35.37 -14.12 -25.51
N PHE A 29 -35.18 -15.10 -26.39
CA PHE A 29 -34.38 -16.26 -26.06
C PHE A 29 -32.95 -15.72 -25.93
N HIS A 30 -32.60 -15.26 -24.72
CA HIS A 30 -31.19 -15.18 -24.34
C HIS A 30 -30.68 -16.60 -24.47
N SER A 31 -29.83 -16.82 -25.47
CA SER A 31 -29.00 -18.00 -25.50
C SER A 31 -28.23 -18.03 -24.18
N ASP A 32 -28.35 -19.10 -23.39
CA ASP A 32 -27.53 -19.36 -22.20
C ASP A 32 -26.02 -19.51 -22.52
N ASP A 33 -25.61 -19.10 -23.72
CA ASP A 33 -24.25 -19.07 -24.24
C ASP A 33 -23.60 -17.68 -24.11
N ASP A 34 -24.18 -16.76 -23.32
CA ASP A 34 -23.47 -15.54 -22.97
C ASP A 34 -22.19 -15.96 -22.22
N PRO A 35 -21.00 -15.70 -22.81
CA PRO A 35 -19.75 -16.15 -22.22
C PRO A 35 -19.65 -15.56 -20.82
N ALA A 36 -19.26 -16.40 -19.86
CA ALA A 36 -19.05 -15.97 -18.48
C ALA A 36 -18.26 -14.66 -18.47
N PRO A 37 -18.68 -13.65 -17.68
CA PRO A 37 -18.00 -12.37 -17.63
C PRO A 37 -16.50 -12.60 -17.45
N VAL A 38 -15.70 -11.98 -18.32
CA VAL A 38 -14.24 -12.06 -18.21
C VAL A 38 -13.85 -11.57 -16.82
N PRO A 39 -13.03 -12.33 -16.05
CA PRO A 39 -12.56 -11.88 -14.76
C PRO A 39 -11.94 -10.49 -14.87
N VAL A 40 -12.38 -9.56 -14.03
CA VAL A 40 -11.79 -8.23 -13.95
C VAL A 40 -10.35 -8.41 -13.44
N PRO A 41 -9.32 -7.93 -14.16
CA PRO A 41 -7.95 -7.98 -13.66
C PRO A 41 -7.82 -7.23 -12.35
N ASP A 42 -6.99 -7.76 -11.44
CA ASP A 42 -6.68 -7.06 -10.20
C ASP A 42 -5.85 -5.80 -10.49
N ALA A 43 -6.20 -4.70 -9.83
CA ALA A 43 -5.44 -3.46 -9.89
C ALA A 43 -4.03 -3.68 -9.36
N ASN A 44 -3.03 -3.03 -9.97
CA ASN A 44 -1.65 -3.06 -9.50
C ASN A 44 -1.32 -1.80 -8.68
N PRO A 45 -1.26 -1.87 -7.33
CA PRO A 45 -0.96 -0.71 -6.50
C PRO A 45 0.54 -0.44 -6.34
N THR A 46 1.41 -1.21 -7.02
CA THR A 46 2.86 -1.14 -6.78
C THR A 46 3.41 0.25 -7.08
N GLY A 47 4.16 0.81 -6.13
CA GLY A 47 4.78 2.13 -6.26
C GLY A 47 4.93 2.89 -4.95
N TYR A 48 5.60 4.02 -5.06
CA TYR A 48 5.71 5.05 -4.04
C TYR A 48 4.49 5.97 -4.06
N TYR A 49 4.08 6.43 -2.88
CA TYR A 49 2.98 7.37 -2.68
C TYR A 49 3.53 8.57 -1.94
N THR A 50 3.30 9.76 -2.52
CA THR A 50 3.92 11.01 -2.06
C THR A 50 3.41 11.44 -0.69
N ASN A 51 4.03 12.46 -0.12
CA ASN A 51 3.62 13.08 1.14
C ASN A 51 2.41 14.00 0.99
N SER A 52 1.56 13.85 -0.03
CA SER A 52 0.27 14.55 -0.08
C SER A 52 -0.86 13.75 0.57
N GLY A 53 -0.61 12.47 0.92
CA GLY A 53 -1.57 11.62 1.60
C GLY A 53 -1.90 12.05 3.02
N PHE A 54 -2.92 11.41 3.59
CA PHE A 54 -3.34 11.65 4.96
C PHE A 54 -3.92 10.39 5.61
N VAL A 55 -3.97 10.40 6.94
CA VAL A 55 -4.68 9.43 7.77
C VAL A 55 -5.58 10.23 8.71
N ASP A 56 -6.87 9.90 8.74
CA ASP A 56 -7.88 10.54 9.55
C ASP A 56 -8.44 9.52 10.54
N VAL A 57 -7.92 9.54 11.76
CA VAL A 57 -8.09 8.50 12.78
C VAL A 57 -8.67 9.05 14.08
N LYS A 58 -8.82 8.19 15.08
CA LYS A 58 -9.22 8.60 16.43
C LYS A 58 -8.01 8.88 17.31
N ALA A 59 -8.17 9.77 18.28
CA ALA A 59 -7.26 9.88 19.40
C ALA A 59 -7.42 8.65 20.33
N GLY A 60 -6.56 8.53 21.35
CA GLY A 60 -6.60 7.41 22.32
C GLY A 60 -7.94 7.25 23.06
N ASP A 61 -8.77 8.30 23.09
CA ASP A 61 -10.12 8.28 23.65
C ASP A 61 -11.18 7.62 22.74
N ASN A 62 -10.80 7.18 21.53
CA ASN A 62 -11.66 6.58 20.51
C ASN A 62 -12.84 7.45 20.04
N SER A 63 -12.86 8.74 20.34
CA SER A 63 -13.98 9.63 20.02
C SER A 63 -13.55 10.91 19.31
N THR A 64 -12.43 11.49 19.73
CA THR A 64 -11.85 12.69 19.15
C THR A 64 -11.18 12.32 17.82
N GLN A 65 -11.46 13.10 16.78
CA GLN A 65 -10.85 12.93 15.46
C GLN A 65 -9.46 13.56 15.44
N ARG A 66 -8.52 12.89 14.75
CA ARG A 66 -7.12 13.28 14.62
C ARG A 66 -6.71 13.08 13.16
N LEU A 67 -6.56 14.18 12.46
CA LEU A 67 -6.07 14.21 11.08
C LEU A 67 -4.56 14.35 11.07
N VAL A 68 -3.90 13.39 10.45
CA VAL A 68 -2.46 13.36 10.23
C VAL A 68 -2.20 13.53 8.75
N GLN A 69 -1.56 14.64 8.40
CA GLN A 69 -1.20 14.97 7.02
C GLN A 69 0.24 14.55 6.72
N ASN A 70 0.64 14.70 5.47
CA ASN A 70 1.98 14.36 4.99
C ASN A 70 2.30 12.87 5.09
N ILE A 71 1.27 12.04 4.94
CA ILE A 71 1.42 10.58 4.93
C ILE A 71 1.94 10.16 3.57
N GLN A 72 3.04 9.42 3.60
CA GLN A 72 3.64 8.76 2.44
C GLN A 72 3.32 7.28 2.50
N GLY A 73 3.51 6.60 1.37
CA GLY A 73 3.41 5.15 1.37
C GLY A 73 4.30 4.44 0.37
N MET A 74 4.55 3.17 0.63
CA MET A 74 5.24 2.28 -0.30
C MET A 74 4.45 0.98 -0.40
N VAL A 75 4.23 0.52 -1.62
CA VAL A 75 3.47 -0.68 -1.89
C VAL A 75 4.23 -1.57 -2.87
N HIS A 76 4.40 -2.83 -2.50
CA HIS A 76 4.94 -3.84 -3.40
C HIS A 76 4.53 -5.25 -2.96
N ASN A 77 4.11 -6.09 -3.91
CA ASN A 77 3.84 -7.52 -3.69
C ASN A 77 2.93 -7.80 -2.47
N GLY A 78 1.84 -7.04 -2.34
CA GLY A 78 0.89 -7.16 -1.22
C GLY A 78 1.42 -6.65 0.12
N GLN A 79 2.58 -5.99 0.17
CA GLN A 79 3.05 -5.25 1.34
C GLN A 79 2.67 -3.78 1.23
N LEU A 80 2.27 -3.19 2.35
CA LEU A 80 1.89 -1.79 2.48
C LEU A 80 2.65 -1.18 3.65
N MET A 81 3.26 -0.02 3.40
CA MET A 81 3.88 0.81 4.43
C MET A 81 3.28 2.21 4.32
N LEU A 82 2.73 2.76 5.41
CA LEU A 82 2.33 4.16 5.53
C LEU A 82 3.22 4.84 6.56
N LEU A 83 3.65 6.06 6.26
CA LEU A 83 4.65 6.78 7.05
C LEU A 83 4.20 8.23 7.24
N GLY A 84 4.09 8.66 8.51
CA GLY A 84 3.77 10.02 8.89
C GLY A 84 4.84 10.65 9.76
N ASP A 85 5.47 11.72 9.24
CA ASP A 85 6.56 12.45 9.90
C ASP A 85 6.08 13.21 11.15
N ALA A 86 5.11 14.12 10.98
CA ALA A 86 4.71 15.07 12.01
C ALA A 86 4.26 14.45 13.35
N GLU A 87 3.88 13.17 13.34
CA GLU A 87 3.34 12.49 14.51
C GLU A 87 3.92 11.09 14.76
N HIS A 88 5.03 10.74 14.10
CA HIS A 88 5.76 9.47 14.29
C HIS A 88 4.85 8.25 14.13
N LEU A 89 3.99 8.27 13.11
CA LEU A 89 3.05 7.18 12.84
C LEU A 89 3.55 6.32 11.70
N THR A 90 3.63 5.02 11.95
CA THR A 90 4.00 4.04 10.95
C THR A 90 2.99 2.89 10.92
N TYR A 91 2.52 2.54 9.73
CA TYR A 91 1.65 1.39 9.52
C TYR A 91 2.37 0.42 8.59
N VAL A 92 2.60 -0.81 9.02
CA VAL A 92 3.22 -1.85 8.19
C VAL A 92 2.29 -3.03 8.12
N GLY A 93 1.94 -3.45 6.91
CA GLY A 93 0.95 -4.51 6.74
C GLY A 93 1.08 -5.29 5.47
N THR A 94 0.21 -6.28 5.37
CA THR A 94 0.03 -7.11 4.19
C THR A 94 -1.44 -7.09 3.76
N PHE A 95 -1.67 -7.20 2.46
CA PHE A 95 -3.00 -7.18 1.89
C PHE A 95 -3.07 -7.99 0.60
N THR A 96 -4.29 -8.33 0.21
CA THR A 96 -4.66 -8.94 -1.07
C THR A 96 -5.52 -7.97 -1.87
N VAL A 97 -5.47 -8.07 -3.20
CA VAL A 97 -6.32 -7.30 -4.12
C VAL A 97 -7.31 -8.23 -4.79
N THR A 98 -8.55 -7.79 -4.98
CA THR A 98 -9.55 -8.47 -5.81
C THR A 98 -10.30 -7.42 -6.62
N GLY A 99 -10.08 -7.39 -7.94
CA GLY A 99 -10.47 -6.26 -8.77
C GLY A 99 -9.77 -4.99 -8.28
N ASN A 100 -10.53 -4.00 -7.82
CA ASN A 100 -9.98 -2.76 -7.24
C ASN A 100 -9.96 -2.77 -5.71
N ASP A 101 -10.57 -3.76 -5.07
CA ASP A 101 -10.72 -3.79 -3.63
C ASP A 101 -9.47 -4.39 -2.99
N LEU A 102 -8.98 -3.75 -1.93
CA LEU A 102 -7.90 -4.27 -1.09
C LEU A 102 -8.43 -4.68 0.28
N SER A 103 -7.89 -5.77 0.82
CA SER A 103 -8.21 -6.28 2.16
C SER A 103 -6.97 -6.88 2.80
N GLY A 104 -6.74 -6.62 4.08
CA GLY A 104 -5.53 -7.07 4.76
C GLY A 104 -5.48 -6.69 6.23
N THR A 105 -4.27 -6.67 6.77
CA THR A 105 -4.01 -6.20 8.13
C THR A 105 -2.76 -5.34 8.18
N VAL A 106 -2.73 -4.42 9.15
CA VAL A 106 -1.56 -3.60 9.47
C VAL A 106 -1.18 -3.73 10.94
N THR A 107 0.10 -3.60 11.23
CA THR A 107 0.62 -3.29 12.56
C THR A 107 0.86 -1.80 12.62
N VAL A 108 0.43 -1.17 13.70
CA VAL A 108 0.47 0.28 13.90
C VAL A 108 1.46 0.61 14.98
N TYR A 109 2.33 1.56 14.67
CA TYR A 109 3.37 2.09 15.52
C TYR A 109 3.15 3.59 15.70
N GLU A 110 3.26 4.05 16.94
CA GLU A 110 3.21 5.47 17.29
C GLU A 110 4.39 5.79 18.19
N ALA A 111 5.13 6.85 17.87
CA ALA A 111 6.37 7.21 18.58
C ALA A 111 7.32 6.01 18.69
N ASP A 112 7.49 5.29 17.57
CA ASP A 112 8.40 4.14 17.44
C ASP A 112 8.03 2.92 18.34
N VAL A 113 6.82 2.89 18.90
CA VAL A 113 6.31 1.77 19.72
C VAL A 113 5.10 1.14 19.05
N MET A 114 5.07 -0.19 18.97
CA MET A 114 3.90 -0.94 18.51
C MET A 114 2.72 -0.68 19.44
N VAL A 115 1.67 -0.03 18.94
CA VAL A 115 0.45 0.25 19.71
C VAL A 115 -0.62 -0.80 19.47
N GLN A 116 -0.72 -1.33 18.25
CA GLN A 116 -1.70 -2.34 17.86
C GLN A 116 -1.17 -3.22 16.74
N LYS A 117 -1.57 -4.49 16.77
CA LYS A 117 -1.21 -5.51 15.76
C LYS A 117 -2.47 -6.08 15.13
N ASP A 118 -2.33 -6.57 13.89
CA ASP A 118 -3.39 -7.25 13.14
C ASP A 118 -4.67 -6.39 12.98
N VAL A 119 -4.48 -5.08 12.83
CA VAL A 119 -5.55 -4.12 12.62
C VAL A 119 -6.16 -4.36 11.23
N PRO A 120 -7.48 -4.63 11.13
CA PRO A 120 -8.12 -4.83 9.83
C PRO A 120 -7.96 -3.60 8.94
N LEU A 121 -7.54 -3.84 7.71
CA LEU A 121 -7.40 -2.85 6.66
C LEU A 121 -8.31 -3.23 5.50
N SER A 122 -9.08 -2.26 4.99
CA SER A 122 -9.81 -2.41 3.73
C SER A 122 -9.73 -1.13 2.91
N GLY A 123 -9.92 -1.22 1.60
CA GLY A 123 -9.86 -0.03 0.76
C GLY A 123 -10.07 -0.31 -0.71
N VAL A 124 -9.85 0.72 -1.52
CA VAL A 124 -9.99 0.70 -2.97
C VAL A 124 -8.74 1.31 -3.60
N ILE A 125 -8.24 0.63 -4.62
CA ILE A 125 -7.13 1.07 -5.46
C ILE A 125 -7.72 1.74 -6.70
N THR A 126 -7.31 2.98 -6.95
CA THR A 126 -7.43 3.61 -8.26
C THR A 126 -6.04 3.61 -8.89
N GLU A 127 -5.77 2.63 -9.75
CA GLU A 127 -4.44 2.37 -10.30
C GLU A 127 -3.82 3.62 -10.94
N GLY A 128 -2.54 3.86 -10.63
CA GLY A 128 -1.79 5.05 -11.07
C GLY A 128 -2.27 6.38 -10.47
N SER A 129 -3.21 6.37 -9.51
CA SER A 129 -3.77 7.59 -8.93
C SER A 129 -3.71 7.61 -7.41
N LYS A 130 -4.34 6.67 -6.72
CA LYS A 130 -4.39 6.68 -5.24
C LYS A 130 -4.91 5.38 -4.66
N ILE A 131 -4.67 5.21 -3.36
CA ILE A 131 -5.35 4.23 -2.51
C ILE A 131 -6.16 5.00 -1.47
N THR A 132 -7.41 4.61 -1.27
CA THR A 132 -8.21 5.06 -0.12
C THR A 132 -8.65 3.86 0.68
N GLY A 133 -8.69 3.97 2.01
CA GLY A 133 -9.15 2.86 2.82
C GLY A 133 -9.53 3.22 4.24
N THR A 134 -9.80 2.18 5.02
CA THR A 134 -10.23 2.24 6.41
C THR A 134 -9.40 1.30 7.29
N LEU A 135 -9.28 1.70 8.55
CA LEU A 135 -8.61 0.95 9.62
C LEU A 135 -9.66 0.61 10.69
N GLY A 136 -9.77 -0.67 11.03
CA GLY A 136 -10.81 -1.22 11.92
C GLY A 136 -10.40 -1.42 13.38
N GLY A 137 -9.32 -0.78 13.84
CA GLY A 137 -8.79 -0.92 15.19
C GLY A 137 -9.37 0.10 16.18
N SER A 138 -8.50 0.63 17.05
CA SER A 138 -8.81 1.68 18.03
C SER A 138 -7.79 2.82 17.99
N GLY A 139 -8.14 4.01 18.45
CA GLY A 139 -7.27 5.18 18.45
C GLY A 139 -6.68 5.47 17.07
N VAL A 140 -5.36 5.59 17.00
CA VAL A 140 -4.62 5.85 15.74
C VAL A 140 -4.72 4.70 14.73
N ALA A 141 -5.29 3.56 15.13
CA ALA A 141 -5.60 2.43 14.26
C ALA A 141 -7.09 2.36 13.87
N ASN A 142 -7.88 3.40 14.12
CA ASN A 142 -9.31 3.48 13.80
C ASN A 142 -9.61 4.71 12.96
N GLY A 143 -9.94 4.53 11.68
CA GLY A 143 -10.17 5.68 10.82
C GLY A 143 -10.13 5.38 9.33
N THR A 144 -9.79 6.40 8.57
CA THR A 144 -9.63 6.35 7.12
C THR A 144 -8.26 6.84 6.71
N PHE A 145 -7.81 6.47 5.51
CA PHE A 145 -6.57 6.97 4.96
C PHE A 145 -6.69 7.20 3.45
N GLN A 146 -5.84 8.07 2.93
CA GLN A 146 -5.59 8.24 1.51
C GLN A 146 -4.09 8.33 1.27
N LEU A 147 -3.62 7.58 0.28
CA LEU A 147 -2.28 7.66 -0.28
C LEU A 147 -2.38 8.10 -1.73
N ASP A 148 -1.63 9.12 -2.12
CA ASP A 148 -1.63 9.64 -3.48
C ASP A 148 -0.42 9.12 -4.26
N TYR A 149 -0.67 8.50 -5.41
CA TYR A 149 0.34 7.87 -6.23
C TYR A 149 1.35 8.90 -6.72
N ALA A 150 2.63 8.59 -6.56
CA ALA A 150 3.67 9.51 -6.97
C ALA A 150 3.81 9.57 -8.49
N THR A 151 3.88 10.79 -9.01
CA THR A 151 4.04 11.06 -10.45
C THR A 151 5.40 10.61 -10.98
N ASP A 152 6.37 10.47 -10.08
CA ASP A 152 7.72 10.03 -10.35
C ASP A 152 7.93 8.52 -10.09
N ASN A 153 6.89 7.68 -10.11
CA ASN A 153 7.03 6.21 -10.16
C ASN A 153 7.61 5.68 -11.50
N GLY A 154 8.52 6.43 -12.12
CA GLY A 154 9.18 6.03 -13.35
C GLY A 154 10.02 4.76 -13.18
N PRO A 155 10.61 4.24 -14.26
CA PRO A 155 11.56 3.14 -14.14
C PRO A 155 12.78 3.53 -13.29
N VAL A 156 13.19 2.65 -12.38
CA VAL A 156 14.41 2.81 -11.56
C VAL A 156 15.62 3.17 -12.44
N ASP A 157 16.29 4.29 -12.14
CA ASP A 157 17.66 4.53 -12.54
C ASP A 157 18.61 4.20 -11.38
N MET A 158 19.37 3.10 -11.51
CA MET A 158 20.32 2.64 -10.50
C MET A 158 21.46 3.65 -10.26
N ALA A 159 21.68 4.63 -11.15
CA ALA A 159 22.61 5.72 -10.92
C ALA A 159 22.12 6.75 -9.90
N MET A 160 20.81 6.76 -9.58
CA MET A 160 20.20 7.63 -8.56
C MET A 160 20.36 7.11 -7.13
N VAL A 161 20.73 5.84 -6.94
CA VAL A 161 21.07 5.33 -5.61
C VAL A 161 22.42 5.92 -5.22
N ALA A 162 22.42 6.83 -4.25
CA ALA A 162 23.64 7.47 -3.77
C ALA A 162 24.66 6.41 -3.28
N ARG A 163 25.92 6.60 -3.71
CA ARG A 163 27.03 5.63 -3.50
C ARG A 163 27.52 5.54 -2.07
N LEU A 164 27.15 6.52 -1.26
CA LEU A 164 27.43 6.58 0.17
C LEU A 164 26.20 7.21 0.82
N LEU A 165 25.34 6.38 1.38
CA LEU A 165 24.28 6.84 2.26
C LEU A 165 24.68 6.43 3.67
N SER A 166 24.88 7.43 4.54
CA SER A 166 24.96 7.21 5.96
C SER A 166 23.57 7.47 6.51
N TRP A 167 22.87 6.41 6.91
CA TRP A 167 21.61 6.55 7.62
C TRP A 167 21.91 6.84 9.09
N GLU A 168 21.62 8.06 9.55
CA GLU A 168 21.69 8.40 10.97
C GLU A 168 20.28 8.32 11.57
N PRO A 169 20.09 7.63 12.72
CA PRO A 169 18.82 7.72 13.44
C PRO A 169 18.59 9.13 13.91
N VAL A 170 17.33 9.54 13.95
CA VAL A 170 16.96 10.73 14.73
C VAL A 170 17.15 10.44 16.21
N ALA A 171 18.24 10.99 16.73
CA ALA A 171 18.60 10.94 18.12
C ALA A 171 17.62 11.77 18.95
N GLN A 172 16.64 11.11 19.57
CA GLN A 172 16.16 11.43 20.93
C GLN A 172 15.77 10.16 21.68
N SER A 173 16.06 10.16 22.98
CA SER A 173 16.07 8.98 23.84
C SER A 173 14.66 8.45 24.17
N PRO A 174 14.42 7.11 24.09
CA PRO A 174 15.25 6.06 23.49
C PRO A 174 14.57 5.29 22.33
N PRO A 175 15.31 4.50 21.51
CA PRO A 175 16.77 4.31 21.47
C PRO A 175 17.41 4.72 20.13
N ASP A 176 18.72 4.98 20.18
CA ASP A 176 19.60 5.08 19.02
C ASP A 176 19.50 3.80 18.16
N ILE A 177 18.84 3.92 17.01
CA ILE A 177 18.73 2.86 16.01
C ILE A 177 20.15 2.66 15.37
N PRO A 178 20.54 1.49 14.84
CA PRO A 178 21.86 1.33 14.21
C PRO A 178 21.93 2.06 12.86
N PHE A 179 23.09 2.67 12.59
CA PHE A 179 23.40 3.26 11.30
C PHE A 179 23.43 2.19 10.22
N LEU A 180 22.71 2.39 9.11
CA LEU A 180 22.83 1.58 7.90
C LEU A 180 23.62 2.37 6.87
N SER A 181 24.85 1.96 6.62
CA SER A 181 25.60 2.47 5.47
C SER A 181 25.17 1.68 4.23
N VAL A 182 24.89 2.40 3.15
CA VAL A 182 24.85 1.81 1.81
C VAL A 182 26.07 2.33 1.09
N SER A 183 27.13 1.52 1.07
CA SER A 183 28.36 1.84 0.37
C SER A 183 28.78 0.69 -0.52
N ASP A 184 28.61 0.83 -1.83
CA ASP A 184 29.24 -0.04 -2.82
C ASP A 184 29.80 0.81 -3.97
N ILE A 185 30.94 0.36 -4.51
CA ILE A 185 31.58 0.95 -5.67
C ILE A 185 31.06 0.35 -6.99
N ALA A 186 30.32 -0.76 -6.92
CA ALA A 186 29.68 -1.40 -8.06
C ALA A 186 28.40 -0.67 -8.50
N VAL A 187 28.14 -0.64 -9.82
CA VAL A 187 26.88 -0.19 -10.40
C VAL A 187 26.25 -1.37 -11.15
N PRO A 188 25.01 -1.78 -10.82
CA PRO A 188 24.19 -1.30 -9.71
C PRO A 188 24.79 -1.64 -8.33
N ILE A 189 24.47 -0.87 -7.29
CA ILE A 189 24.81 -1.15 -5.88
C ILE A 189 24.04 -2.42 -5.48
N PRO A 190 24.67 -3.60 -5.41
CA PRO A 190 23.98 -4.84 -5.11
C PRO A 190 23.90 -5.09 -3.59
N ASN A 191 24.73 -4.40 -2.82
CA ASN A 191 25.02 -4.75 -1.43
C ASN A 191 24.73 -3.59 -0.48
N VAL A 192 24.17 -3.94 0.67
CA VAL A 192 24.01 -3.10 1.85
C VAL A 192 25.02 -3.60 2.88
N GLY A 193 25.83 -2.70 3.46
CA GLY A 193 26.91 -3.08 4.37
C GLY A 193 27.23 -1.95 5.35
N THR A 194 27.38 -2.27 6.64
CA THR A 194 27.48 -1.25 7.72
C THR A 194 28.90 -0.88 8.15
N ALA A 195 29.02 0.36 8.63
CA ALA A 195 29.98 0.81 9.63
C ALA A 195 29.18 1.23 10.89
N THR A 196 29.56 0.73 12.06
CA THR A 196 28.72 0.59 13.26
C THR A 196 28.54 1.85 14.12
N SER A 197 27.32 2.07 14.64
CA SER A 197 27.02 2.29 16.08
C SER A 197 25.51 2.27 16.39
N GLY A 198 24.98 1.23 17.01
CA GLY A 198 23.68 1.26 17.72
C GLY A 198 23.92 1.03 19.22
N ASN A 199 22.98 1.41 20.08
CA ASN A 199 22.97 1.01 21.49
C ASN A 199 21.92 -0.12 21.70
N ASN A 200 22.00 -0.89 22.78
CA ASN A 200 21.00 -1.89 23.19
C ASN A 200 20.95 -3.14 22.28
N ILE A 201 19.77 -3.63 21.86
CA ILE A 201 19.62 -4.91 21.13
C ILE A 201 20.34 -4.95 19.77
N PHE A 202 20.75 -3.79 19.26
CA PHE A 202 21.47 -3.64 17.98
C PHE A 202 22.93 -3.17 18.16
N GLU A 203 23.44 -3.16 19.39
CA GLU A 203 24.81 -2.72 19.67
C GLU A 203 25.82 -3.63 18.98
N GLY A 204 26.77 -3.04 18.26
CA GLY A 204 27.84 -3.76 17.57
C GLY A 204 27.40 -4.67 16.42
N CYS A 205 26.13 -4.69 16.01
CA CYS A 205 25.67 -5.54 14.92
C CYS A 205 26.27 -5.12 13.56
N ASN A 206 26.65 -6.10 12.74
CA ASN A 206 26.81 -5.87 11.31
C ASN A 206 25.51 -6.20 10.58
N PHE A 207 25.18 -5.36 9.62
CA PHE A 207 24.14 -5.58 8.64
C PHE A 207 24.78 -5.87 7.28
N ASN A 208 24.39 -7.01 6.71
CA ASN A 208 24.80 -7.44 5.38
C ASN A 208 23.54 -7.77 4.59
N GLY A 209 23.36 -7.15 3.44
CA GLY A 209 22.14 -7.32 2.68
C GLY A 209 22.26 -6.95 1.22
N ARG A 210 21.11 -6.94 0.55
CA ARG A 210 20.99 -6.59 -0.86
C ARG A 210 19.79 -5.71 -1.11
N MET A 211 19.90 -4.91 -2.16
CA MET A 211 18.78 -4.14 -2.73
C MET A 211 18.51 -4.65 -4.13
N GLU A 212 17.24 -4.88 -4.44
CA GLU A 212 16.81 -5.29 -5.78
C GLU A 212 15.77 -4.30 -6.29
N PRO A 213 15.98 -3.69 -7.48
CA PRO A 213 15.04 -2.72 -8.04
C PRO A 213 13.72 -3.40 -8.42
N ILE A 214 12.62 -2.69 -8.19
CA ILE A 214 11.29 -3.12 -8.61
C ILE A 214 10.99 -2.51 -9.98
N ALA A 215 10.89 -3.37 -10.98
CA ALA A 215 10.71 -2.96 -12.38
C ALA A 215 9.51 -2.02 -12.54
N GLY A 216 9.73 -0.91 -13.25
CA GLY A 216 8.68 0.07 -13.56
C GLY A 216 8.26 0.97 -12.40
N THR A 217 9.06 1.05 -11.32
CA THR A 217 8.82 1.96 -10.18
C THR A 217 10.12 2.60 -9.71
N HIS A 218 10.08 3.55 -8.78
CA HIS A 218 11.26 4.04 -8.03
C HIS A 218 11.44 3.34 -6.67
N LEU A 219 11.01 2.08 -6.59
CA LEU A 219 11.14 1.27 -5.39
C LEU A 219 12.25 0.23 -5.53
N TYR A 220 12.81 -0.14 -4.38
CA TYR A 220 13.70 -1.27 -4.22
C TYR A 220 13.17 -2.15 -3.10
N THR A 221 13.23 -3.45 -3.30
CA THR A 221 13.18 -4.37 -2.16
C THR A 221 14.54 -4.37 -1.49
N VAL A 222 14.52 -4.46 -0.16
CA VAL A 222 15.74 -4.58 0.63
C VAL A 222 15.61 -5.79 1.55
N SER A 223 16.69 -6.54 1.66
CA SER A 223 16.81 -7.67 2.57
C SER A 223 18.17 -7.61 3.25
N VAL A 224 18.18 -7.45 4.57
CA VAL A 224 19.39 -7.37 5.38
C VAL A 224 19.39 -8.46 6.45
N THR A 225 20.52 -9.13 6.58
CA THR A 225 20.82 -10.04 7.69
C THR A 225 21.64 -9.31 8.73
N MET A 226 21.40 -9.62 9.99
CA MET A 226 22.07 -9.00 11.13
C MET A 226 22.95 -10.02 11.87
N ASP A 227 24.24 -9.76 11.97
CA ASP A 227 25.21 -10.62 12.65
C ASP A 227 26.09 -9.87 13.64
N ASN A 228 26.89 -10.61 14.42
CA ASN A 228 27.96 -10.10 15.28
C ASN A 228 27.59 -9.00 16.29
N CYS A 229 26.37 -9.00 16.82
CA CYS A 229 25.93 -8.01 17.80
C CYS A 229 26.59 -8.19 19.17
N ASN A 230 27.07 -7.09 19.77
CA ASN A 230 27.44 -7.02 21.17
C ASN A 230 26.17 -7.14 22.03
N GLY A 231 26.11 -8.14 22.90
CA GLY A 231 24.99 -8.31 23.84
C GLY A 231 23.88 -9.27 23.37
N MET A 232 23.92 -9.76 22.13
CA MET A 232 23.26 -11.02 21.80
C MET A 232 24.06 -12.13 22.49
N GLY A 233 23.56 -12.63 23.62
CA GLY A 233 24.20 -13.74 24.34
C GLY A 233 24.46 -14.94 23.42
N THR A 234 25.27 -15.91 23.87
CA THR A 234 25.70 -17.10 23.14
C THR A 234 24.57 -18.10 22.81
N GLY A 235 23.48 -17.64 22.20
CA GLY A 235 22.26 -18.41 21.96
C GLY A 235 21.27 -17.74 21.01
N VAL A 236 21.67 -16.74 20.22
CA VAL A 236 20.89 -16.34 19.04
C VAL A 236 21.27 -17.30 17.92
N ASP A 237 20.67 -18.50 17.95
CA ASP A 237 20.95 -19.60 17.01
C ASP A 237 20.50 -19.30 15.56
N THR A 238 19.87 -18.14 15.33
CA THR A 238 19.36 -17.72 14.03
C THR A 238 19.65 -16.25 13.77
N ILE A 239 20.39 -15.97 12.70
CA ILE A 239 20.64 -14.62 12.17
C ILE A 239 19.29 -14.03 11.71
N PRO A 240 18.75 -12.99 12.36
CA PRO A 240 17.47 -12.44 11.95
C PRO A 240 17.61 -11.72 10.60
N THR A 241 16.60 -11.87 9.76
CA THR A 241 16.49 -11.18 8.47
C THR A 241 15.44 -10.08 8.59
N TYR A 242 15.79 -8.88 8.16
CA TYR A 242 14.88 -7.75 8.01
C TYR A 242 14.61 -7.54 6.53
N THR A 243 13.37 -7.31 6.18
CA THR A 243 12.96 -7.01 4.81
C THR A 243 12.14 -5.74 4.77
N GLY A 244 12.10 -5.11 3.61
CA GLY A 244 11.23 -3.96 3.40
C GLY A 244 11.44 -3.27 2.07
N LEU A 245 11.10 -1.99 2.03
CA LEU A 245 11.09 -1.18 0.83
C LEU A 245 11.94 0.06 1.00
N ILE A 246 12.58 0.45 -0.10
CA ILE A 246 13.33 1.69 -0.22
C ILE A 246 12.75 2.46 -1.39
N SER A 247 12.68 3.78 -1.29
CA SER A 247 12.46 4.66 -2.42
C SER A 247 13.48 5.79 -2.47
N VAL A 248 13.80 6.30 -3.67
CA VAL A 248 14.63 7.52 -3.81
C VAL A 248 13.75 8.75 -3.68
N ARG A 249 14.13 9.68 -2.81
CA ARG A 249 13.52 11.01 -2.67
C ARG A 249 14.49 12.06 -3.19
N GLY A 250 14.34 12.47 -4.45
CA GLY A 250 15.24 13.44 -5.08
C GLY A 250 16.58 12.82 -5.50
N THR A 251 17.65 13.60 -5.56
CA THR A 251 18.96 13.14 -6.08
C THR A 251 19.83 12.43 -5.05
N ASP A 252 19.60 12.65 -3.75
CA ASP A 252 20.56 12.29 -2.70
C ASP A 252 19.96 11.71 -1.41
N ARG A 253 18.65 11.48 -1.34
CA ARG A 253 18.00 10.90 -0.15
C ARG A 253 17.25 9.63 -0.51
N LEU A 254 17.32 8.61 0.35
CA LEU A 254 16.43 7.46 0.27
C LEU A 254 15.36 7.59 1.36
N ILE A 255 14.29 6.80 1.25
CA ILE A 255 13.38 6.55 2.36
C ILE A 255 13.44 5.05 2.56
N LEU A 256 14.06 4.62 3.65
CA LEU A 256 14.17 3.22 4.05
C LEU A 256 13.10 2.86 5.08
N VAL A 257 12.38 1.75 4.81
CA VAL A 257 11.62 1.04 5.83
C VAL A 257 12.04 -0.42 5.84
N LEU A 258 12.55 -0.89 6.97
CA LEU A 258 12.86 -2.31 7.21
C LEU A 258 12.09 -2.82 8.40
N THR A 259 11.62 -4.06 8.35
CA THR A 259 11.08 -4.72 9.54
C THR A 259 11.39 -6.22 9.54
N ASN A 260 11.44 -6.83 10.71
CA ASN A 260 11.38 -8.28 10.88
C ASN A 260 10.05 -8.75 11.50
N GLY A 261 9.06 -7.86 11.58
CA GLY A 261 7.78 -8.09 12.25
C GLY A 261 7.79 -7.90 13.77
N ALA A 262 8.95 -7.56 14.36
CA ALA A 262 9.08 -7.19 15.78
C ALA A 262 9.58 -5.74 15.97
N TYR A 263 10.50 -5.29 15.12
CA TYR A 263 11.05 -3.93 15.10
C TYR A 263 11.00 -3.37 13.67
N ASP A 264 10.87 -2.05 13.54
CA ASP A 264 10.99 -1.35 12.27
C ASP A 264 12.10 -0.27 12.28
N PHE A 265 12.72 -0.08 11.13
CA PHE A 265 13.66 0.99 10.84
C PHE A 265 12.96 1.96 9.90
N SER A 266 12.29 2.97 10.44
CA SER A 266 11.54 3.93 9.63
C SER A 266 12.02 5.37 9.81
N GLY A 267 12.94 5.64 10.73
CA GLY A 267 13.29 6.99 11.21
C GLY A 267 13.85 8.03 10.21
N GLU A 268 14.12 7.69 8.94
CA GLU A 268 14.66 8.64 7.94
C GLU A 268 13.68 9.76 7.57
N TYR A 269 12.36 9.54 7.77
CA TYR A 269 11.35 10.55 7.43
C TYR A 269 11.36 11.77 8.35
N LYS A 270 12.09 11.70 9.47
CA LYS A 270 12.15 12.71 10.54
C LYS A 270 13.08 13.90 10.21
N GLU A 271 13.82 13.84 9.10
CA GLU A 271 14.68 14.94 8.62
C GLU A 271 14.09 15.61 7.37
N GLN A 272 13.50 16.79 7.55
CA GLN A 272 13.20 17.74 6.46
C GLN A 272 14.47 18.50 6.08
#